data_AF-A0A2E6C857-F1
#
_entry.id   AF-A0A2E6C857-F1
#
_cell.length_a   1.000
_cell.length_b   1.000
_cell.length_c   1.000
_cell.angle_alpha   90.00
_cell.angle_beta   90.00
_cell.angle_gamma   90.00
#
_symmetry.space_group_name_H-M   'P 1'
#
loop_
_entity.id
_entity.type
_entity.pdbx_description
1 polymer ?
#
loop_
_entity_poly.entity_id
_entity_poly.type
_entity_poly.pdbx_seq_one_letter_code
_entity_poly.pdbx_strand_id
1 'polypeptide(L)'
;GLKLIKEYETIEAICAAKDKEVPERLDEIREIFRNHPVVEVDDESLTQGAVDVEGLKKFLVEDRQFSQKRFDNAMDLLENAGLVRTGGQTSLFSF
;
A
#
# COMPACT_ATOMS: atom_id res chain seq x y z
N GLY A 1 3.70 -28.84 3.36
CA GLY A 1 4.43 -27.64 2.93
C GLY A 1 5.43 -27.19 3.99
N LEU A 2 5.00 -26.39 4.96
CA LEU A 2 5.88 -25.74 5.96
C LEU A 2 6.85 -26.65 6.72
N LYS A 3 6.46 -27.89 7.09
CA LYS A 3 7.37 -28.85 7.73
C LYS A 3 8.58 -29.18 6.85
N LEU A 4 8.37 -29.38 5.55
CA LEU A 4 9.43 -29.69 4.58
C LEU A 4 10.34 -28.48 4.33
N ILE A 5 9.77 -27.27 4.29
CA ILE A 5 10.56 -26.04 4.15
C ILE A 5 11.49 -25.86 5.35
N LYS A 6 11.01 -26.13 6.57
CA LYS A 6 11.84 -26.05 7.78
C LYS A 6 12.92 -27.12 7.87
N GLU A 7 12.67 -28.30 7.31
CA GLU A 7 13.56 -29.46 7.41
C GLU A 7 14.64 -29.46 6.31
N TYR A 8 14.31 -28.99 5.11
CA TYR A 8 15.18 -29.11 3.93
C TYR A 8 15.58 -27.77 3.30
N GLU A 9 14.97 -26.65 3.72
CA GLU A 9 15.26 -25.25 3.35
C GLU A 9 15.09 -24.84 1.88
N THR A 10 15.45 -25.71 0.93
CA THR A 10 15.43 -25.44 -0.51
C THR A 10 14.51 -26.40 -1.25
N ILE A 11 13.97 -25.94 -2.38
CA ILE A 11 13.04 -26.75 -3.19
C ILE A 11 13.76 -27.98 -3.77
N GLU A 12 15.05 -27.87 -4.14
CA GLU A 12 15.86 -28.99 -4.63
C GLU A 12 16.05 -30.05 -3.55
N ALA A 13 16.36 -29.66 -2.31
CA ALA A 13 16.52 -30.61 -1.22
C ALA A 13 15.20 -31.30 -0.88
N ILE A 14 14.07 -30.58 -0.96
CA ILE A 14 12.74 -31.18 -0.81
C ILE A 14 12.46 -32.18 -1.94
N CYS A 15 12.77 -31.82 -3.19
CA CYS A 15 12.58 -32.68 -4.36
C CYS A 15 13.44 -33.95 -4.25
N ALA A 16 14.71 -33.83 -3.85
CA ALA A 16 15.59 -34.97 -3.59
C ALA A 16 15.06 -35.87 -2.45
N ALA A 17 14.61 -35.29 -1.33
CA ALA A 17 14.07 -36.04 -0.19
C ALA A 17 12.71 -36.70 -0.49
N LYS A 18 11.99 -36.23 -1.51
CA LYS A 18 10.66 -36.73 -1.90
C LYS A 18 10.65 -37.52 -3.20
N ASP A 19 11.82 -37.76 -3.79
CA ASP A 19 11.98 -38.42 -5.08
C ASP A 19 11.07 -37.77 -6.15
N LYS A 20 11.21 -36.45 -6.28
CA LYS A 20 10.49 -35.61 -7.23
C LYS A 20 11.48 -34.86 -8.12
N GLU A 21 11.06 -34.63 -9.36
CA GLU A 21 11.83 -33.79 -10.29
C GLU A 21 11.81 -32.33 -9.83
N VAL A 22 12.94 -31.65 -10.07
CA VAL A 22 13.06 -30.21 -9.83
C VAL A 22 12.38 -29.47 -10.98
N PRO A 23 11.53 -28.46 -10.72
CA PRO A 23 10.90 -27.68 -11.77
C PRO A 23 11.92 -27.00 -12.69
N GLU A 24 11.74 -27.09 -14.01
CA GLU A 24 12.70 -26.58 -15.02
C GLU A 24 12.97 -25.08 -14.90
N ARG A 25 11.94 -24.29 -14.57
CA ARG A 25 12.01 -22.82 -14.48
C ARG A 25 12.15 -22.31 -13.04
N LEU A 26 12.66 -23.14 -12.13
CA LEU A 26 12.78 -22.78 -10.72
C LEU A 26 13.63 -21.52 -10.51
N ASP A 27 14.69 -21.35 -11.30
CA ASP A 27 15.56 -20.17 -11.21
C ASP A 27 14.84 -18.89 -11.64
N GLU A 28 14.05 -18.93 -12.71
CA GLU A 28 13.22 -17.79 -13.12
C GLU A 28 12.20 -17.40 -12.05
N ILE A 29 11.55 -18.40 -11.43
CA ILE A 29 10.58 -18.15 -10.36
C ILE A 29 11.28 -17.50 -9.17
N ARG A 30 12.45 -18.00 -8.75
CA ARG A 30 13.23 -17.41 -7.67
C ARG A 30 13.65 -15.99 -7.96
N GLU A 31 14.06 -15.72 -9.19
CA GLU A 31 14.51 -14.42 -9.62
C GLU A 31 13.40 -13.37 -9.48
N ILE A 32 12.18 -13.71 -9.89
CA ILE A 32 11.02 -12.82 -9.75
C ILE A 32 10.74 -12.43 -8.28
N PHE A 33 10.96 -13.35 -7.33
CA PHE A 33 10.72 -13.09 -5.92
C PHE A 33 11.90 -12.41 -5.22
N ARG A 34 13.15 -12.70 -5.61
CA ARG A 34 14.35 -12.11 -5.02
C ARG A 34 14.65 -10.72 -5.57
N ASN A 35 14.52 -10.57 -6.88
CA ASN A 35 14.84 -9.36 -7.62
C ASN A 35 13.59 -8.87 -8.34
N HIS A 36 12.50 -8.74 -7.58
CA HIS A 36 11.25 -8.21 -8.13
C HIS A 36 11.48 -6.79 -8.64
N PRO A 37 11.03 -6.43 -9.86
CA PRO A 37 11.14 -5.06 -10.32
C PRO A 37 10.35 -4.15 -9.39
N VAL A 38 11.06 -3.25 -8.72
CA VAL A 38 10.49 -2.24 -7.84
C VAL A 38 10.79 -0.85 -8.39
N VAL A 39 9.94 0.10 -8.01
CA VAL A 39 10.24 1.53 -8.18
C VAL A 39 10.84 2.01 -6.87
N GLU A 40 12.09 2.44 -6.92
CA GLU A 40 12.74 3.10 -5.78
C GLU A 40 12.14 4.48 -5.58
N VAL A 41 11.73 4.79 -4.35
CA VAL A 41 11.12 6.06 -3.97
C VAL A 41 11.87 6.58 -2.75
N ASP A 42 12.49 7.74 -2.89
CA ASP A 42 13.23 8.37 -1.80
C ASP A 42 12.27 8.75 -0.66
N ASP A 43 12.67 8.55 0.60
CA ASP A 43 11.84 8.89 1.76
C ASP A 43 11.39 10.36 1.75
N GLU A 44 12.24 11.26 1.27
CA GLU A 44 11.93 12.70 1.14
C GLU A 44 10.79 12.99 0.15
N SER A 45 10.55 12.08 -0.80
CA SER A 45 9.46 12.20 -1.77
C SER A 45 8.11 11.71 -1.23
N LEU A 46 8.11 10.97 -0.11
CA LEU A 46 6.91 10.48 0.57
C LEU A 46 6.25 11.58 1.42
N THR A 47 5.87 12.66 0.77
CA THR A 47 5.15 13.77 1.43
C THR A 47 3.64 13.62 1.24
N GLN A 48 2.88 13.78 2.33
CA GLN A 48 1.43 13.85 2.23
C GLN A 48 1.01 15.23 1.68
N GLY A 49 0.38 15.23 0.51
CA GLY A 49 -0.16 16.43 -0.11
C GLY A 49 -1.36 17.01 0.64
N ALA A 50 -1.69 18.27 0.35
CA ALA A 50 -2.91 18.89 0.85
C ALA A 50 -4.15 18.31 0.14
N VAL A 51 -5.23 18.13 0.88
CA VAL A 51 -6.50 17.65 0.32
C VAL A 51 -7.15 18.74 -0.54
N ASP A 52 -7.41 18.43 -1.81
CA ASP A 52 -8.23 19.26 -2.72
C ASP A 52 -9.71 18.97 -2.51
N VAL A 53 -10.32 19.69 -1.57
CA VAL A 53 -11.73 19.50 -1.18
C VAL A 53 -12.68 19.81 -2.33
N GLU A 54 -12.40 20.85 -3.12
CA GLU A 54 -13.23 21.25 -4.26
C GLU A 54 -13.20 20.18 -5.35
N GLY A 55 -12.01 19.72 -5.72
CA GLY A 55 -11.82 18.64 -6.69
C GLY A 55 -12.48 17.34 -6.25
N LEU A 56 -12.36 16.97 -4.97
CA LEU A 56 -13.01 15.78 -4.42
C LEU A 56 -14.53 15.91 -4.40
N LYS A 57 -15.09 17.08 -4.07
CA LYS A 57 -16.53 17.29 -4.07
C LYS A 57 -17.11 17.15 -5.48
N LYS A 58 -16.47 17.78 -6.47
CA LYS A 58 -16.85 17.65 -7.87
C LYS A 58 -16.80 16.18 -8.32
N PHE A 59 -15.67 15.50 -8.09
CA PHE A 59 -15.51 14.13 -8.55
C PHE A 59 -16.47 13.15 -7.87
N LEU A 60 -16.64 13.22 -6.54
CA LEU A 60 -17.43 12.24 -5.81
C LEU A 60 -18.92 12.57 -5.81
N VAL A 61 -19.29 13.81 -5.49
CA VAL A 61 -20.69 14.19 -5.31
C VAL A 61 -21.35 14.56 -6.64
N GLU A 62 -20.71 15.41 -7.44
CA GLU A 62 -21.32 15.90 -8.69
C GLU A 62 -21.24 14.85 -9.80
N ASP A 63 -20.04 14.32 -10.08
CA ASP A 63 -19.81 13.42 -11.21
C ASP A 63 -20.23 11.97 -10.91
N ARG A 64 -20.06 11.52 -9.66
CA ARG A 64 -20.32 10.13 -9.24
C ARG A 64 -21.54 9.97 -8.35
N GLN A 65 -22.24 11.07 -8.03
CA GLN A 65 -23.50 11.07 -7.27
C GLN A 65 -23.39 10.41 -5.88
N PHE A 66 -22.22 10.51 -5.24
CA PHE A 66 -22.06 10.08 -3.85
C PHE A 66 -22.89 10.98 -2.93
N SER A 67 -23.27 10.45 -1.77
CA SER A 67 -24.06 11.20 -0.80
C SER A 67 -23.27 12.38 -0.24
N GLN A 68 -23.79 13.60 -0.42
CA GLN A 68 -23.23 14.83 0.15
C GLN A 68 -23.00 14.68 1.66
N LYS A 69 -23.99 14.16 2.40
CA LYS A 69 -23.88 13.95 3.85
C LYS A 69 -22.69 13.04 4.24
N ARG A 70 -22.42 11.99 3.45
CA ARG A 70 -21.27 11.10 3.71
C ARG A 70 -19.94 11.77 3.35
N PHE A 71 -19.94 12.59 2.31
CA PHE A 71 -18.79 13.39 1.93
C PHE A 71 -18.43 14.38 3.05
N ASP A 72 -19.40 15.14 3.54
CA ASP A 72 -19.20 16.14 4.60
C ASP A 72 -18.62 15.50 5.87
N ASN A 73 -19.24 14.42 6.35
CA ASN A 73 -18.75 13.68 7.51
C ASN A 73 -17.31 13.17 7.34
N ALA A 74 -16.91 12.79 6.12
CA ALA A 74 -15.54 12.35 5.84
C ALA A 74 -14.56 13.52 5.80
N MET A 75 -14.98 14.68 5.28
CA MET A 75 -14.16 15.90 5.30
C MET A 75 -13.92 16.39 6.73
N ASP A 76 -14.93 16.33 7.59
CA ASP A 76 -14.77 16.67 9.02
C ASP A 76 -13.69 15.80 9.70
N LEU A 77 -13.60 14.51 9.34
CA LEU A 77 -12.56 13.61 9.87
C LEU A 77 -11.16 13.99 9.37
N LEU A 78 -11.04 14.40 8.10
CA LEU A 78 -9.77 14.85 7.52
C LEU A 78 -9.33 16.20 8.09
N GLU A 79 -10.25 17.11 8.36
CA GLU A 79 -9.99 18.37 9.05
C GLU A 79 -9.50 18.14 10.47
N ASN A 80 -10.17 17.27 11.24
CA ASN A 80 -9.74 16.92 12.60
C ASN A 80 -8.35 16.24 12.64
N ALA A 81 -7.98 15.53 11.57
CA ALA A 81 -6.66 14.94 11.40
C ALA A 81 -5.59 15.94 10.90
N GLY A 82 -5.96 17.21 10.65
CA GLY A 82 -5.04 18.25 10.15
C GLY A 82 -4.66 18.10 8.68
N LEU A 83 -5.38 17.28 7.91
CA LEU A 83 -5.09 16.99 6.50
C LEU A 83 -5.75 17.98 5.53
N VAL A 84 -6.79 18.69 5.99
CA VAL A 84 -7.43 19.80 5.30
C VAL A 84 -6.98 21.09 5.96
N ARG A 85 -6.37 22.00 5.19
CA ARG A 85 -5.95 23.31 5.71
C ARG A 85 -7.14 24.27 5.72
N THR A 86 -7.79 24.42 6.87
CA THR A 86 -8.61 25.60 7.16
C THR A 86 -7.67 26.74 7.56
N GLY A 87 -7.77 27.88 6.89
CA GLY A 87 -6.80 28.97 7.03
C GLY A 87 -6.58 29.41 8.48
N GLY A 88 -5.32 29.36 8.92
CA GLY A 88 -4.77 30.36 9.85
C GLY A 88 -4.58 30.02 11.33
N GLN A 89 -4.86 28.81 11.82
CA GLN A 89 -4.55 28.51 13.23
C GLN A 89 -4.10 27.07 13.48
N THR A 90 -2.78 26.84 13.49
CA THR A 90 -2.20 25.72 14.23
C THR A 90 -2.42 25.99 15.72
N SER A 91 -3.27 25.18 16.35
CA SER A 91 -3.52 25.24 17.79
C SER A 91 -2.28 24.78 18.56
N LEU A 92 -1.94 25.46 19.66
CA LEU A 92 -0.86 25.09 20.60
C LEU A 92 -0.96 23.66 21.17
N PHE A 93 -2.09 22.98 20.92
CA PHE A 93 -2.40 21.62 21.34
C PHE A 93 -2.16 20.55 20.26
N SER A 94 -1.58 20.89 19.11
CA SER A 94 -1.32 19.93 18.02
C SER A 94 0.08 19.27 18.10
N PHE A 95 0.56 18.95 19.31
CA PHE A 95 1.82 18.22 19.55
C PHE A 95 1.56 16.88 20.24
#